data_AF-A0A2K9DXG0-F1
#
_entry.id   AF-A0A2K9DXG0-F1
#
_cell.length_a   1.000
_cell.length_b   1.000
_cell.length_c   1.000
_cell.angle_alpha   90.00
_cell.angle_beta   90.00
_cell.angle_gamma   90.00
#
_symmetry.space_group_name_H-M   'P 1'
#
loop_
_entity.id
_entity.type
_entity.pdbx_description
1 polymer ?
#
loop_
_entity_poly.entity_id
_entity_poly.type
_entity_poly.pdbx_seq_one_letter_code
_entity_poly.pdbx_strand_id
1 'polypeptide(L)'
;MKIQGEIPKVPKVYDSQKNISKADVVNKVIYKKDVVSISSQGREFQTVMKALKNVPDIRKDKVEKIEKQIQSGDYKVSGEDIADSILRKITEKKI
;
A
#
# COMPACT_ATOMS: atom_id res chain seq x y z
N MET A 1 -52.12 57.53 25.32
CA MET A 1 -51.55 56.68 24.25
C MET A 1 -50.58 55.69 24.89
N LYS A 2 -50.69 54.39 24.58
CA LYS A 2 -49.81 53.32 25.09
C LYS A 2 -48.67 53.13 24.09
N ILE A 3 -47.42 53.24 24.51
CA ILE A 3 -46.26 52.88 23.70
C ILE A 3 -45.86 51.44 24.03
N GLN A 4 -46.04 50.52 23.10
CA GLN A 4 -45.41 49.20 23.14
C GLN A 4 -44.14 49.28 22.29
N GLY A 5 -42.99 49.36 22.95
CA GLY A 5 -41.69 49.17 22.32
C GLY A 5 -41.13 47.84 22.76
N GLU A 6 -40.84 46.95 21.81
CA GLU A 6 -40.21 45.65 22.06
C GLU A 6 -38.78 45.85 22.57
N ILE A 7 -38.45 45.25 23.71
CA ILE A 7 -37.09 45.28 24.28
C ILE A 7 -36.33 44.08 23.69
N PRO A 8 -35.23 44.28 22.94
CA PRO A 8 -34.46 43.17 22.40
C PRO A 8 -33.75 42.40 23.53
N LYS A 9 -33.99 41.09 23.59
CA LYS A 9 -33.33 40.17 24.52
C LYS A 9 -31.86 40.01 24.14
N VAL A 10 -30.96 40.54 24.97
CA VAL A 10 -29.52 40.26 24.91
C VAL A 10 -29.25 38.80 25.34
N PRO A 11 -28.54 37.98 24.54
CA PRO A 11 -28.27 36.60 24.90
C PRO A 11 -27.17 36.48 25.96
N LYS A 12 -27.44 35.61 26.94
CA LYS A 12 -26.65 35.18 28.09
C LYS A 12 -25.14 35.16 27.87
N VAL A 13 -24.45 36.11 28.49
CA VAL A 13 -22.97 36.19 28.54
C VAL A 13 -22.38 35.51 29.79
N TYR A 14 -23.16 34.66 30.48
CA TYR A 14 -22.83 34.16 31.82
C TYR A 14 -22.48 32.66 31.90
N ASP A 15 -22.21 32.00 30.76
CA ASP A 15 -22.00 30.53 30.72
C ASP A 15 -20.62 30.10 30.18
N SER A 16 -19.57 30.85 30.50
CA SER A 16 -18.20 30.40 30.21
C SER A 16 -17.26 30.57 31.41
N GLN A 17 -17.72 30.14 32.57
CA GLN A 17 -16.85 29.86 33.71
C GLN A 17 -16.41 28.39 33.62
N LYS A 18 -15.54 28.09 32.64
CA LYS A 18 -14.87 26.79 32.52
C LYS A 18 -13.39 27.01 32.19
N ASN A 19 -12.59 26.96 33.25
CA ASN A 19 -11.14 26.73 33.26
C ASN A 19 -10.27 27.79 32.56
N ILE A 20 -9.94 28.86 33.28
CA ILE A 20 -8.77 29.68 32.99
C ILE A 20 -7.53 28.89 33.46
N SER A 21 -7.10 27.95 32.61
CA SER A 21 -5.78 27.34 32.74
C SER A 21 -4.74 28.32 32.19
N LYS A 22 -3.82 28.67 33.07
CA LYS A 22 -2.76 29.66 32.89
C LYS A 22 -1.88 29.39 31.66
N ALA A 23 -1.40 30.49 31.07
CA ALA A 23 -0.21 30.61 30.23
C ALA A 23 -0.28 30.00 28.82
N ASP A 24 -0.94 30.73 27.92
CA ASP A 24 -0.39 30.96 26.58
C ASP A 24 1.03 31.51 26.72
N VAL A 25 2.05 30.66 26.58
CA VAL A 25 3.20 30.76 25.65
C VAL A 25 4.01 29.48 25.85
N VAL A 26 3.42 28.32 25.56
CA VAL A 26 4.26 27.24 25.05
C VAL A 26 4.39 27.58 23.58
N ASN A 27 5.52 28.19 23.21
CA ASN A 27 5.98 28.23 21.83
C ASN A 27 5.79 26.81 21.29
N LYS A 28 4.69 26.60 20.57
CA LYS A 28 4.51 25.41 19.76
C LYS A 28 5.53 25.60 18.66
N VAL A 29 6.77 25.21 18.97
CA VAL A 29 7.78 24.89 17.98
C VAL A 29 7.07 23.86 17.13
N ILE A 30 6.52 24.34 16.00
CA ILE A 30 6.05 23.47 14.95
C ILE A 30 7.35 22.84 14.48
N TYR A 31 7.73 21.73 15.11
CA TYR A 31 8.67 20.81 14.53
C TYR A 31 8.05 20.53 13.16
N LYS A 32 8.63 21.12 12.11
CA LYS A 32 8.32 20.75 10.74
C LYS A 32 8.55 19.25 10.71
N LYS A 33 7.48 18.46 10.79
CA LYS A 33 7.58 17.03 10.59
C LYS A 33 8.20 16.85 9.22
N ASP A 34 9.29 16.11 9.15
CA ASP A 34 9.92 15.77 7.88
C ASP A 34 8.84 15.17 6.98
N VAL A 35 8.58 15.85 5.86
CA VAL A 35 7.58 15.43 4.89
C VAL A 35 8.28 14.53 3.89
N VAL A 36 7.99 13.23 3.96
CA VAL A 36 8.48 12.26 2.97
C VAL A 36 7.61 12.40 1.71
N SER A 37 8.16 13.02 0.67
CA SER A 37 7.52 13.09 -0.64
C SER A 37 7.99 11.92 -1.52
N ILE A 38 7.14 10.90 -1.67
CA ILE A 38 7.39 9.81 -2.62
C ILE A 38 6.99 10.29 -4.02
N SER A 39 7.85 10.09 -5.02
CA SER A 39 7.51 10.37 -6.42
C SER A 39 6.32 9.50 -6.88
N SER A 40 5.58 9.96 -7.89
CA SER A 40 4.50 9.16 -8.51
C SER A 40 5.03 7.80 -8.97
N GLN A 41 6.16 7.79 -9.66
CA GLN A 41 6.81 6.57 -10.14
C GLN A 41 7.20 5.63 -8.99
N GLY A 42 7.67 6.16 -7.86
CA GLY A 42 8.00 5.35 -6.68
C GLY A 42 6.78 4.66 -6.06
N ARG A 43 5.60 5.32 -6.08
CA ARG A 43 4.34 4.71 -5.66
C ARG A 43 3.87 3.62 -6.61
N GLU A 44 4.00 3.85 -7.91
CA GLU A 44 3.65 2.87 -8.95
C GLU A 44 4.54 1.63 -8.84
N PHE A 45 5.86 1.83 -8.71
CA PHE A 45 6.81 0.76 -8.51
C PHE A 45 6.50 -0.09 -7.27
N GLN A 46 6.19 0.55 -6.13
CA GLN A 46 5.78 -0.17 -4.93
C GLN A 46 4.48 -0.96 -5.13
N THR A 47 3.53 -0.41 -5.89
CA THR A 47 2.25 -1.09 -6.19
C THR A 47 2.49 -2.33 -7.04
N VAL A 48 3.32 -2.22 -8.09
CA VAL A 48 3.70 -3.35 -8.93
C VAL A 48 4.47 -4.40 -8.14
N MET A 49 5.43 -3.98 -7.30
CA MET A 49 6.19 -4.92 -6.45
C MET A 49 5.30 -5.65 -5.45
N LYS A 50 4.29 -4.99 -4.89
CA LYS A 50 3.29 -5.64 -4.03
C LYS A 50 2.45 -6.65 -4.82
N ALA A 51 2.04 -6.30 -6.03
CA ALA A 51 1.30 -7.22 -6.90
C ALA A 51 2.13 -8.46 -7.27
N LEU A 52 3.42 -8.28 -7.59
CA LEU A 52 4.35 -9.37 -7.88
C LEU A 52 4.57 -10.30 -6.69
N LYS A 53 4.64 -9.76 -5.46
CA LYS A 53 4.74 -10.57 -4.23
C LYS A 53 3.51 -11.43 -3.95
N ASN A 54 2.34 -11.01 -4.44
CA ASN A 54 1.10 -11.76 -4.29
C ASN A 54 0.95 -12.88 -5.33
N VAL A 55 1.85 -12.94 -6.32
CA VAL A 55 1.87 -14.04 -7.29
C VAL A 55 2.39 -15.30 -6.58
N PRO A 56 1.67 -16.43 -6.66
CA PRO A 56 2.13 -17.66 -6.03
C PRO A 56 3.45 -18.13 -6.66
N ASP A 57 4.37 -18.57 -5.81
CA ASP A 57 5.66 -19.14 -6.25
C ASP A 57 5.47 -20.36 -7.18
N ILE A 58 4.38 -21.09 -6.97
CA ILE A 58 4.03 -22.29 -7.74
C ILE A 58 2.89 -21.97 -8.70
N ARG A 59 3.16 -22.12 -9.99
CA ARG A 59 2.17 -22.09 -11.08
C ARG A 59 1.48 -23.44 -11.19
N LYS A 60 0.45 -23.66 -10.37
CA LYS A 60 -0.30 -24.93 -10.29
C LYS A 60 -0.84 -25.40 -11.64
N ASP A 61 -1.28 -24.46 -12.47
CA ASP A 61 -1.76 -24.68 -13.84
C ASP A 61 -0.76 -25.44 -14.71
N LYS A 62 0.53 -25.07 -14.63
CA LYS A 62 1.59 -25.73 -15.40
C LYS A 62 1.93 -27.10 -14.84
N VAL A 63 1.95 -27.22 -13.51
CA VAL A 63 2.22 -28.48 -12.82
C VAL A 63 1.16 -29.52 -13.19
N GLU A 64 -0.11 -29.18 -13.03
CA GLU A 64 -1.23 -30.07 -13.37
C GLU A 64 -1.23 -30.47 -14.84
N LYS A 65 -0.88 -29.55 -15.76
CA LYS A 65 -0.77 -29.87 -17.18
C LYS A 65 0.31 -30.91 -17.45
N ILE A 66 1.49 -30.74 -16.86
CA ILE A 66 2.61 -31.67 -17.03
C ILE A 66 2.29 -33.01 -16.36
N GLU A 67 1.70 -33.01 -15.16
CA GLU A 67 1.26 -34.23 -14.48
C GLU A 67 0.27 -35.03 -15.34
N LYS A 68 -0.72 -34.36 -15.94
CA LYS A 68 -1.66 -35.00 -16.87
C LYS A 68 -0.94 -35.61 -18.07
N GLN A 69 -0.01 -34.89 -18.69
CA GLN A 69 0.77 -35.38 -19.83
C GLN A 69 1.59 -36.62 -19.47
N ILE A 70 2.18 -36.64 -18.27
CA ILE A 70 2.92 -37.79 -17.74
C ILE A 70 1.97 -38.98 -17.53
N GLN A 71 0.81 -38.75 -16.90
CA GLN A 71 -0.19 -39.81 -16.66
C GLN A 71 -0.74 -40.40 -17.97
N SER A 72 -0.95 -39.58 -19.00
CA SER A 72 -1.39 -40.04 -20.32
C SER A 72 -0.28 -40.75 -21.13
N GLY A 73 0.99 -40.68 -20.70
CA GLY A 73 2.13 -41.19 -21.46
C GLY A 73 2.56 -40.30 -22.64
N ASP A 74 1.93 -39.14 -22.82
CA ASP A 74 2.21 -38.16 -23.87
C ASP A 74 3.38 -37.22 -23.54
N TYR A 75 3.95 -37.34 -22.34
CA TYR A 75 5.16 -36.61 -21.96
C TYR A 75 6.40 -37.23 -22.63
N LYS A 76 6.72 -36.75 -23.83
CA LYS A 76 7.92 -37.14 -24.59
C LYS A 76 8.96 -36.04 -24.52
N VAL A 77 10.11 -36.36 -23.94
CA VAL A 77 11.29 -35.48 -23.90
C VAL A 77 12.31 -36.04 -24.87
N SER A 78 12.82 -35.21 -25.79
CA SER A 78 13.88 -35.62 -26.69
C SER A 78 15.24 -35.57 -26.01
N GLY A 79 16.23 -36.31 -26.54
CA GLY A 79 17.61 -36.22 -26.06
C GLY A 79 18.21 -34.82 -26.25
N GLU A 80 17.76 -34.09 -27.27
CA GLU A 80 18.15 -32.71 -27.57
C GLU A 80 17.65 -31.76 -26.48
N ASP A 81 16.38 -31.87 -26.06
CA ASP A 81 15.79 -31.04 -24.99
C ASP A 81 16.57 -31.17 -23.66
N ILE A 82 17.06 -32.39 -23.38
CA ILE A 82 17.86 -32.68 -22.19
C ILE A 82 19.23 -32.02 -22.30
N ALA A 83 19.91 -32.19 -23.45
CA ALA A 83 21.20 -31.58 -23.71
C ALA A 83 21.14 -30.05 -23.62
N ASP A 84 20.12 -29.43 -24.23
CA ASP A 84 19.88 -27.98 -24.17
C ASP A 84 19.64 -27.51 -22.73
N SER A 85 18.86 -28.25 -21.95
CA SER A 85 18.61 -27.94 -20.54
C SER A 85 19.91 -27.97 -19.70
N ILE A 86 20.80 -28.92 -19.98
CA ILE A 86 22.10 -29.04 -19.31
C ILE A 86 23.02 -27.87 -19.70
N LEU A 87 23.16 -27.59 -21.00
CA LEU A 87 24.00 -26.51 -21.51
C LEU A 87 23.54 -25.15 -21.00
N ARG A 88 22.23 -24.92 -20.97
CA ARG A 88 21.64 -23.70 -20.45
C ARG A 88 21.91 -23.51 -18.96
N LYS A 89 21.78 -24.57 -18.14
CA LYS A 89 22.14 -24.49 -16.71
C LYS A 89 23.63 -24.19 -16.49
N ILE A 90 24.51 -24.76 -17.32
CA ILE A 90 25.96 -24.53 -17.22
C ILE A 90 26.32 -23.09 -17.59
N THR A 91 25.67 -22.53 -18.62
CA THR A 91 25.91 -21.16 -19.07
C THR A 91 25.34 -20.11 -18.12
N GLU A 92 24.13 -20.31 -17.58
CA GLU A 92 23.53 -19.44 -16.55
C GLU A 92 24.36 -19.40 -15.26
N LYS A 93 25.02 -20.50 -14.87
CA LYS A 93 25.87 -20.57 -13.66
C LYS A 93 27.23 -19.87 -13.84
N LYS A 94 27.63 -19.57 -15.07
CA LYS A 94 28.96 -19.01 -15.39
C LYS A 94 29.00 -17.48 -15.39
N ILE A 95 27.88 -16.84 -15.04
CA ILE A 95 27.70 -15.39 -14.89
C ILE A 95 27.53 -15.11 -13.40
#